data_AF-A0A0U3AI29-F1
#
_entry.id   AF-A0A0U3AI29-F1
#
_cell.length_a   1.000
_cell.length_b   1.000
_cell.length_c   1.000
_cell.angle_alpha   90.00
_cell.angle_beta   90.00
_cell.angle_gamma   90.00
#
_symmetry.space_group_name_H-M   'P 1'
#
loop_
_entity.id
_entity.type
_entity.pdbx_description
1 polymer ?
#
loop_
_entity_poly.entity_id
_entity_poly.type
_entity_poly.pdbx_seq_one_letter_code
_entity_poly.pdbx_strand_id
1 'polypeptide(L)'
;MKFCYGRFSLLVLPLLLISTMVSASCFDMEWKRGKPFDYYAPETRADTGTYRGGLLYLVENRHFTPEIRSLTKGTSARQPGDILFVLNSIPNHPAALDAYSRYEKRYNESELFKNRMDTRKPVYPADCFFERADRVFPGNGQTMAVWGIHEYRYGRLDKARERLERAVALQPDNVEAHYNLGLVYADLKDITQAKKHAEIAYQAGYPLPGLHNKIAELENN
;
A
#
# COMPACT_ATOMS: atom_id res chain seq x y z
N MET A 1 -48.13 60.60 -33.01
CA MET A 1 -46.72 60.50 -33.47
C MET A 1 -45.80 61.04 -32.39
N LYS A 2 -45.04 60.17 -31.72
CA LYS A 2 -43.64 60.35 -31.26
C LYS A 2 -43.20 59.06 -30.55
N PHE A 3 -42.21 58.39 -31.14
CA PHE A 3 -41.60 57.16 -30.66
C PHE A 3 -40.63 57.47 -29.50
N CYS A 4 -40.61 56.62 -28.47
CA CYS A 4 -39.53 56.53 -27.50
C CYS A 4 -38.89 55.13 -27.60
N TYR A 5 -37.64 55.08 -28.09
CA TYR A 5 -36.81 53.89 -28.11
C TYR A 5 -36.19 53.65 -26.72
N GLY A 6 -36.60 52.57 -26.05
CA GLY A 6 -35.91 52.03 -24.88
C GLY A 6 -34.92 50.96 -25.32
N ARG A 7 -33.62 51.25 -25.20
CA ARG A 7 -32.51 50.36 -25.57
C ARG A 7 -32.26 49.38 -24.41
N PHE A 8 -32.79 48.15 -24.50
CA PHE A 8 -32.42 47.07 -23.57
C PHE A 8 -31.07 46.46 -23.99
N SER A 9 -30.01 46.76 -23.24
CA SER A 9 -28.75 46.00 -23.33
C SER A 9 -28.93 44.67 -22.60
N LEU A 10 -29.05 43.59 -23.37
CA LEU A 10 -28.89 42.22 -22.86
C LEU A 10 -27.41 41.98 -22.56
N LEU A 11 -27.03 42.09 -21.28
CA LEU A 11 -25.76 41.60 -20.77
C LEU A 11 -25.78 40.07 -20.79
N VAL A 12 -25.20 39.47 -21.82
CA VAL A 12 -24.92 38.04 -21.85
C VAL A 12 -23.70 37.80 -20.95
N LEU A 13 -23.94 37.39 -19.70
CA LEU A 13 -22.88 36.88 -18.83
C LEU A 13 -22.37 35.55 -19.40
N PRO A 14 -21.08 35.40 -19.71
CA PRO A 14 -20.54 34.12 -20.13
C PRO A 14 -20.59 33.17 -18.92
N LEU A 15 -21.37 32.09 -19.05
CA LEU A 15 -21.27 30.96 -18.12
C LEU A 15 -19.86 30.37 -18.27
N LEU A 16 -18.96 30.75 -17.38
CA LEU A 16 -17.70 30.04 -17.16
C LEU A 16 -18.07 28.66 -16.61
N LEU A 17 -18.09 27.65 -17.49
CA LEU A 17 -18.08 26.25 -17.10
C LEU A 17 -16.75 25.99 -16.39
N ILE A 18 -16.74 26.19 -15.06
CA ILE A 18 -15.68 25.67 -14.21
C ILE A 18 -15.84 24.15 -14.24
N SER A 19 -15.17 23.51 -15.19
CA SER A 19 -14.95 22.07 -15.15
C SER A 19 -14.07 21.82 -13.93
N THR A 20 -14.69 21.58 -12.79
CA THR A 20 -13.99 20.93 -11.68
C THR A 20 -13.72 19.51 -12.13
N MET A 21 -12.58 19.31 -12.81
CA MET A 21 -11.98 17.98 -12.85
C MET A 21 -11.63 17.66 -11.41
N VAL A 22 -12.56 17.05 -10.67
CA VAL A 22 -12.25 16.39 -9.42
C VAL A 22 -11.23 15.34 -9.80
N SER A 23 -9.96 15.58 -9.48
CA SER A 23 -8.96 14.53 -9.53
C SER A 23 -9.52 13.41 -8.68
N ALA A 24 -9.86 12.27 -9.28
CA ALA A 24 -10.37 11.13 -8.53
C ALA A 24 -9.36 10.85 -7.41
N SER A 25 -9.76 11.17 -6.19
CA SER A 25 -8.90 11.00 -5.04
C SER A 25 -8.76 9.51 -4.79
N CYS A 26 -7.67 9.10 -4.15
CA CYS A 26 -7.49 7.72 -3.68
C CYS A 26 -8.69 7.21 -2.87
N PHE A 27 -9.48 8.10 -2.29
CA PHE A 27 -10.63 7.77 -1.45
C PHE A 27 -11.94 7.59 -2.21
N ASP A 28 -12.00 7.97 -3.49
CA ASP A 28 -13.21 7.83 -4.32
C ASP A 28 -13.34 6.42 -4.95
N MET A 29 -12.35 5.55 -4.72
CA MET A 29 -12.41 4.17 -5.18
C MET A 29 -13.58 3.42 -4.53
N GLU A 30 -14.42 2.79 -5.34
CA GLU A 30 -15.53 1.97 -4.85
C GLU A 30 -15.06 0.66 -4.20
N TRP A 31 -15.75 0.25 -3.14
CA TRP A 31 -15.56 -1.05 -2.53
C TRP A 31 -16.24 -2.14 -3.34
N LYS A 32 -15.54 -3.23 -3.65
CA LYS A 32 -16.06 -4.29 -4.53
C LYS A 32 -17.34 -4.97 -4.01
N ARG A 33 -17.65 -4.82 -2.74
CA ARG A 33 -18.77 -5.47 -2.05
C ARG A 33 -19.63 -4.48 -1.28
N GLY A 34 -19.63 -3.21 -1.70
CA GLY A 34 -20.32 -2.12 -1.00
C GLY A 34 -19.65 -1.68 0.31
N LYS A 35 -18.78 -2.51 0.90
CA LYS A 35 -17.96 -2.17 2.08
C LYS A 35 -16.58 -2.85 2.05
N PRO A 36 -15.59 -2.31 2.77
CA PRO A 36 -14.31 -2.97 3.01
C PRO A 36 -14.44 -4.04 4.11
N PHE A 37 -13.49 -4.98 4.13
CA PHE A 37 -13.36 -6.01 5.16
C PHE A 37 -11.98 -5.95 5.80
N ASP A 38 -11.91 -6.11 7.12
CA ASP A 38 -10.65 -6.09 7.86
C ASP A 38 -9.95 -7.45 7.73
N TYR A 39 -8.71 -7.45 7.25
CA TYR A 39 -7.87 -8.66 7.12
C TYR A 39 -7.77 -9.44 8.43
N TYR A 40 -7.78 -8.78 9.59
CA TYR A 40 -7.58 -9.39 10.90
C TYR A 40 -8.88 -9.79 11.60
N ALA A 41 -10.02 -9.36 11.08
CA ALA A 41 -11.29 -9.58 11.75
C ALA A 41 -11.89 -10.99 11.48
N PRO A 42 -12.63 -11.56 12.45
CA PRO A 42 -13.25 -12.89 12.30
C PRO A 42 -14.23 -12.98 11.14
N GLU A 43 -15.01 -11.92 10.85
CA GLU A 43 -16.02 -11.93 9.80
C GLU A 43 -15.42 -12.13 8.40
N THR A 44 -14.17 -11.72 8.19
CA THR A 44 -13.47 -11.92 6.91
C THR A 44 -13.11 -13.40 6.71
N ARG A 45 -12.99 -14.17 7.79
CA ARG A 45 -12.70 -15.61 7.80
C ARG A 45 -13.96 -16.48 7.91
N ALA A 46 -15.07 -15.89 8.36
CA ALA A 46 -16.30 -16.64 8.62
C ALA A 46 -16.88 -17.24 7.33
N ASP A 47 -17.18 -18.54 7.38
CA ASP A 47 -17.98 -19.19 6.35
C ASP A 47 -19.45 -18.80 6.54
N THR A 48 -19.94 -17.92 5.68
CA THR A 48 -21.34 -17.45 5.67
C THR A 48 -22.19 -18.21 4.65
N GLY A 49 -21.68 -19.30 4.07
CA GLY A 49 -22.33 -20.06 3.00
C GLY A 49 -22.21 -19.42 1.60
N THR A 50 -21.82 -18.14 1.51
CA THR A 50 -21.54 -17.48 0.22
C THR A 50 -20.22 -17.98 -0.39
N TYR A 51 -19.22 -18.22 0.46
CA TYR A 51 -17.90 -18.74 0.08
C TYR A 51 -17.49 -19.78 1.10
N ARG A 52 -17.34 -21.03 0.66
CA ARG A 52 -16.83 -22.10 1.52
C ARG A 52 -15.45 -21.69 2.05
N GLY A 53 -15.30 -21.59 3.37
CA GLY A 53 -14.08 -21.11 4.03
C GLY A 53 -13.95 -19.58 4.20
N GLY A 54 -14.98 -18.80 3.84
CA GLY A 54 -15.03 -17.35 4.06
C GLY A 54 -14.41 -16.49 2.95
N LEU A 55 -14.51 -15.17 3.10
CA LEU A 55 -14.03 -14.21 2.10
C LEU A 55 -12.51 -14.26 1.94
N LEU A 56 -11.77 -14.37 3.04
CA LEU A 56 -10.31 -14.42 3.01
C LEU A 56 -9.83 -15.62 2.18
N TYR A 57 -10.43 -16.80 2.41
CA TYR A 57 -10.12 -18.01 1.67
C TYR A 57 -10.34 -17.82 0.15
N LEU A 58 -11.48 -17.25 -0.25
CA LEU A 58 -11.74 -16.95 -1.66
C LEU A 58 -10.65 -16.04 -2.25
N VAL A 59 -10.37 -14.93 -1.56
CA VAL A 59 -9.44 -13.90 -2.05
C VAL A 59 -8.02 -14.46 -2.16
N GLU A 60 -7.52 -15.15 -1.13
CA GLU A 60 -6.15 -15.69 -1.13
C GLU A 60 -5.97 -16.83 -2.15
N ASN A 61 -7.01 -17.65 -2.39
CA ASN A 61 -6.90 -18.78 -3.32
C ASN A 61 -7.23 -18.44 -4.78
N ARG A 62 -8.01 -17.37 -5.05
CA ARG A 62 -8.42 -17.00 -6.42
C ARG A 62 -7.69 -15.77 -6.96
N HIS A 63 -7.45 -14.78 -6.10
CA HIS A 63 -6.97 -13.45 -6.49
C HIS A 63 -5.61 -13.10 -5.90
N PHE A 64 -5.10 -13.86 -4.93
CA PHE A 64 -3.78 -13.63 -4.35
C PHE A 64 -2.91 -14.89 -4.27
N THR A 65 -2.85 -15.59 -5.40
CA THR A 65 -2.05 -16.81 -5.57
C THR A 65 -0.54 -16.53 -5.46
N PRO A 66 0.31 -17.57 -5.32
CA PRO A 66 1.77 -17.39 -5.30
C PRO A 66 2.34 -16.62 -6.51
N GLU A 67 1.74 -16.76 -7.69
CA GLU A 67 2.13 -16.05 -8.91
C GLU A 67 1.84 -14.56 -8.82
N ILE A 68 0.67 -14.19 -8.27
CA ILE A 68 0.32 -12.80 -7.98
C ILE A 68 1.28 -12.22 -6.94
N ARG A 69 1.53 -12.95 -5.85
CA ARG A 69 2.42 -12.52 -4.78
C ARG A 69 3.85 -12.28 -5.27
N SER A 70 4.33 -13.10 -6.21
CA SER A 70 5.67 -13.01 -6.81
C SER A 70 5.74 -12.12 -8.06
N LEU A 71 4.63 -11.57 -8.53
CA LEU A 71 4.53 -10.74 -9.74
C LEU A 71 5.00 -11.47 -11.02
N THR A 72 4.83 -12.79 -11.04
CA THR A 72 5.27 -13.64 -12.16
C THR A 72 4.22 -13.69 -13.26
N LYS A 73 2.93 -13.77 -12.93
CA LYS A 73 1.81 -13.74 -13.90
C LYS A 73 0.50 -13.36 -13.19
N GLY A 74 -0.43 -12.72 -13.91
CA GLY A 74 -1.81 -12.56 -13.47
C GLY A 74 -2.64 -13.86 -13.50
N THR A 75 -3.70 -13.95 -12.69
CA THR A 75 -4.55 -15.15 -12.58
C THR A 75 -5.90 -14.94 -13.27
N SER A 76 -6.68 -13.98 -12.79
CA SER A 76 -8.01 -13.66 -13.32
C SER A 76 -8.00 -12.40 -14.18
N ALA A 77 -6.99 -11.54 -14.01
CA ALA A 77 -6.82 -10.31 -14.78
C ALA A 77 -5.34 -10.06 -15.12
N ARG A 78 -5.10 -9.15 -16.07
CA ARG A 78 -3.75 -8.58 -16.24
C ARG A 78 -3.34 -7.86 -14.97
N GLN A 79 -2.06 -7.94 -14.61
CA GLN A 79 -1.51 -7.28 -13.44
C GLN A 79 -1.63 -5.73 -13.59
N PRO A 80 -1.92 -5.00 -12.50
CA PRO A 80 -2.11 -5.47 -11.12
C PRO A 80 -3.58 -5.79 -10.77
N GLY A 81 -4.42 -6.19 -11.73
CA GLY A 81 -5.88 -6.30 -11.55
C GLY A 81 -6.34 -7.21 -10.40
N ASP A 82 -5.70 -8.37 -10.22
CA ASP A 82 -6.00 -9.28 -9.10
C ASP A 82 -5.61 -8.67 -7.74
N ILE A 83 -4.47 -7.97 -7.67
CA ILE A 83 -4.04 -7.23 -6.48
C ILE A 83 -5.04 -6.11 -6.16
N LEU A 84 -5.48 -5.37 -7.18
CA LEU A 84 -6.49 -4.33 -7.03
C LEU A 84 -7.85 -4.89 -6.59
N PHE A 85 -8.21 -6.10 -7.02
CA PHE A 85 -9.41 -6.77 -6.53
C PHE A 85 -9.30 -7.04 -5.02
N VAL A 86 -8.14 -7.54 -4.58
CA VAL A 86 -7.87 -7.79 -3.16
C VAL A 86 -7.93 -6.50 -2.36
N LEU A 87 -7.23 -5.44 -2.78
CA LEU A 87 -7.17 -4.17 -2.03
C LEU A 87 -8.49 -3.39 -2.02
N ASN A 88 -9.36 -3.59 -3.01
CA ASN A 88 -10.73 -3.04 -3.00
C ASN A 88 -11.74 -3.89 -2.21
N SER A 89 -11.31 -5.05 -1.70
CA SER A 89 -12.12 -5.92 -0.84
C SER A 89 -11.61 -5.88 0.61
N ILE A 90 -10.30 -6.02 0.79
CA ILE A 90 -9.58 -6.11 2.05
C ILE A 90 -8.41 -5.12 1.99
N PRO A 91 -8.63 -3.82 2.25
CA PRO A 91 -7.62 -2.77 2.04
C PRO A 91 -6.37 -2.92 2.91
N ASN A 92 -6.49 -3.50 4.11
CA ASN A 92 -5.36 -3.75 5.01
C ASN A 92 -4.72 -5.14 4.84
N HIS A 93 -4.96 -5.82 3.71
CA HIS A 93 -4.32 -7.11 3.41
C HIS A 93 -2.80 -6.93 3.24
N PRO A 94 -1.96 -7.40 4.18
CA PRO A 94 -0.54 -7.00 4.25
C PRO A 94 0.25 -7.42 3.01
N ALA A 95 0.11 -8.68 2.60
CA ALA A 95 0.85 -9.19 1.45
C ALA A 95 0.42 -8.56 0.11
N ALA A 96 -0.85 -8.18 -0.04
CA ALA A 96 -1.33 -7.52 -1.26
C ALA A 96 -0.84 -6.07 -1.35
N LEU A 97 -0.77 -5.36 -0.22
CA LEU A 97 -0.15 -4.03 -0.14
C LEU A 97 1.34 -4.09 -0.53
N ASP A 98 2.08 -5.04 0.03
CA ASP A 98 3.48 -5.26 -0.33
C ASP A 98 3.65 -5.60 -1.82
N ALA A 99 2.83 -6.51 -2.34
CA ALA A 99 2.86 -6.90 -3.75
C ALA A 99 2.55 -5.71 -4.68
N TYR A 100 1.58 -4.86 -4.33
CA TYR A 100 1.28 -3.66 -5.10
C TYR A 100 2.43 -2.67 -5.08
N SER A 101 3.05 -2.43 -3.92
CA SER A 101 4.22 -1.57 -3.83
C SER A 101 5.38 -2.08 -4.68
N ARG A 102 5.66 -3.39 -4.68
CA ARG A 102 6.68 -3.99 -5.55
C ARG A 102 6.30 -3.89 -7.01
N TYR A 103 5.02 -4.07 -7.34
CA TYR A 103 4.50 -3.93 -8.70
C TYR A 103 4.72 -2.52 -9.23
N GLU A 104 4.32 -1.50 -8.48
CA GLU A 104 4.48 -0.10 -8.86
C GLU A 104 5.96 0.24 -9.11
N LYS A 105 6.84 -0.08 -8.15
CA LYS A 105 8.28 0.19 -8.28
C LYS A 105 8.87 -0.52 -9.49
N ARG A 106 8.60 -1.82 -9.64
CA ARG A 106 9.08 -2.60 -10.79
C ARG A 106 8.54 -2.08 -12.12
N TYR A 107 7.27 -1.67 -12.14
CA TYR A 107 6.69 -1.04 -13.32
C TYR A 107 7.39 0.26 -13.66
N ASN A 108 7.74 1.10 -12.70
CA ASN A 108 8.41 2.37 -12.99
C ASN A 108 9.86 2.18 -13.45
N GLU A 109 10.57 1.20 -12.88
CA GLU A 109 12.02 1.02 -13.04
C GLU A 109 12.43 0.02 -14.16
N SER A 110 11.52 -0.80 -14.68
CA SER A 110 11.86 -1.87 -15.63
C SER A 110 11.06 -1.82 -16.93
N GLU A 111 11.71 -1.43 -18.04
CA GLU A 111 11.12 -1.47 -19.38
C GLU A 111 10.67 -2.89 -19.79
N LEU A 112 11.45 -3.91 -19.43
CA LEU A 112 11.08 -5.32 -19.64
C LEU A 112 9.75 -5.66 -18.96
N PHE A 113 9.53 -5.17 -17.73
CA PHE A 113 8.29 -5.42 -17.01
C PHE A 113 7.12 -4.62 -17.58
N LYS A 114 7.34 -3.36 -18.01
CA LYS A 114 6.33 -2.51 -18.66
C LYS A 114 5.80 -3.13 -19.97
N ASN A 115 6.68 -3.77 -20.74
CA ASN A 115 6.35 -4.30 -22.07
C ASN A 115 5.75 -5.71 -22.06
N ARG A 116 5.57 -6.32 -20.88
CA ARG A 116 4.88 -7.61 -20.77
C ARG A 116 3.41 -7.48 -21.19
N MET A 117 2.91 -8.45 -21.93
CA MET A 117 1.51 -8.47 -22.38
C MET A 117 0.49 -8.50 -21.22
N ASP A 118 0.90 -9.01 -20.06
CA ASP A 118 0.04 -9.20 -18.89
C ASP A 118 0.22 -8.11 -17.80
N THR A 119 0.96 -7.02 -18.06
CA THR A 119 1.09 -5.88 -17.14
C THR A 119 0.34 -4.66 -17.66
N ARG A 120 -0.04 -3.76 -16.75
CA ARG A 120 -0.68 -2.47 -17.03
C ARG A 120 -0.11 -1.37 -16.16
N LYS A 121 -0.14 -0.13 -16.66
CA LYS A 121 0.25 1.05 -15.88
C LYS A 121 -0.56 1.12 -14.57
N PRO A 122 0.09 1.25 -13.40
CA PRO A 122 -0.61 1.57 -12.15
C PRO A 122 -1.41 2.86 -12.33
N VAL A 123 -2.69 2.82 -11.95
CA VAL A 123 -3.59 3.99 -12.02
C VAL A 123 -3.45 4.84 -10.75
N TYR A 124 -3.17 4.20 -9.61
CA TYR A 124 -2.98 4.84 -8.32
C TYR A 124 -1.59 4.51 -7.77
N PRO A 125 -0.95 5.41 -7.01
CA PRO A 125 0.31 5.09 -6.36
C PRO A 125 0.11 4.09 -5.22
N ALA A 126 1.15 3.38 -4.79
CA ALA A 126 1.02 2.45 -3.67
C ALA A 126 0.69 3.16 -2.35
N ASP A 127 1.22 4.37 -2.13
CA ASP A 127 0.92 5.24 -0.97
C ASP A 127 -0.60 5.38 -0.74
N CYS A 128 -1.36 5.53 -1.83
CA CYS A 128 -2.82 5.65 -1.81
C CYS A 128 -3.52 4.44 -1.14
N PHE A 129 -3.01 3.22 -1.37
CA PHE A 129 -3.59 2.03 -0.74
C PHE A 129 -3.22 1.90 0.73
N PHE A 130 -2.02 2.33 1.12
CA PHE A 130 -1.62 2.37 2.54
C PHE A 130 -2.44 3.39 3.33
N GLU A 131 -2.61 4.61 2.81
CA GLU A 131 -3.45 5.64 3.41
C GLU A 131 -4.90 5.16 3.57
N ARG A 132 -5.42 4.47 2.55
CA ARG A 132 -6.77 3.92 2.58
C ARG A 132 -6.91 2.78 3.60
N ALA A 133 -5.89 1.93 3.75
CA ALA A 133 -5.85 0.88 4.76
C ALA A 133 -5.88 1.46 6.18
N ASP A 134 -4.99 2.41 6.51
CA ASP A 134 -4.91 3.01 7.85
C ASP A 134 -6.14 3.86 8.17
N ARG A 135 -6.74 4.52 7.18
CA ARG A 135 -7.97 5.30 7.37
C ARG A 135 -9.17 4.43 7.77
N VAL A 136 -9.29 3.25 7.17
CA VAL A 136 -10.46 2.38 7.34
C VAL A 136 -10.26 1.40 8.50
N PHE A 137 -9.06 0.82 8.62
CA PHE A 137 -8.70 -0.15 9.65
C PHE A 137 -7.38 0.24 10.32
N PRO A 138 -7.39 1.31 11.15
CA PRO A 138 -6.20 1.76 11.85
C PRO A 138 -5.75 0.74 12.91
N GLY A 139 -4.48 0.84 13.32
CA GLY A 139 -4.02 0.19 14.56
C GLY A 139 -3.55 -1.26 14.42
N ASN A 140 -3.25 -1.72 13.20
CA ASN A 140 -2.60 -3.01 13.01
C ASN A 140 -1.08 -2.87 12.78
N GLY A 141 -0.28 -3.48 13.66
CA GLY A 141 1.19 -3.40 13.61
C GLY A 141 1.79 -4.04 12.35
N GLN A 142 1.25 -5.16 11.87
CA GLN A 142 1.75 -5.81 10.66
C GLN A 142 1.45 -5.00 9.38
N THR A 143 0.24 -4.46 9.21
CA THR A 143 -0.07 -3.55 8.09
C THR A 143 0.83 -2.30 8.14
N MET A 144 1.04 -1.74 9.33
CA MET A 144 1.92 -0.59 9.52
C MET A 144 3.38 -0.91 9.18
N ALA A 145 3.87 -2.11 9.53
CA ALA A 145 5.21 -2.57 9.17
C ALA A 145 5.38 -2.64 7.65
N VAL A 146 4.39 -3.18 6.93
CA VAL A 146 4.43 -3.22 5.45
C VAL A 146 4.45 -1.82 4.84
N TRP A 147 3.77 -0.84 5.44
CA TRP A 147 3.88 0.55 5.01
C TRP A 147 5.29 1.09 5.23
N GLY A 148 5.89 0.87 6.40
CA GLY A 148 7.28 1.28 6.63
C GLY A 148 8.29 0.61 5.68
N ILE A 149 8.07 -0.65 5.32
CA ILE A 149 8.85 -1.34 4.27
C ILE A 149 8.66 -0.67 2.90
N HIS A 150 7.44 -0.23 2.57
CA HIS A 150 7.18 0.56 1.37
C HIS A 150 7.95 1.89 1.37
N GLU A 151 7.89 2.65 2.47
CA GLU A 151 8.64 3.91 2.60
C GLU A 151 10.15 3.70 2.43
N TYR A 152 10.70 2.66 3.07
CA TYR A 152 12.11 2.29 2.97
C TYR A 152 12.49 1.92 1.53
N ARG A 153 11.65 1.14 0.84
CA ARG A 153 11.83 0.75 -0.57
C ARG A 153 11.90 1.95 -1.53
N TYR A 154 11.29 3.07 -1.16
CA TYR A 154 11.32 4.34 -1.91
C TYR A 154 12.37 5.33 -1.38
N GLY A 155 13.24 4.90 -0.44
CA GLY A 155 14.31 5.72 0.11
C GLY A 155 13.82 6.83 1.06
N ARG A 156 12.56 6.79 1.50
CA ARG A 156 11.96 7.80 2.38
C ARG A 156 12.22 7.43 3.84
N LEU A 157 13.48 7.46 4.25
CA LEU A 157 13.96 6.89 5.51
C LEU A 157 13.25 7.45 6.75
N ASP A 158 12.99 8.75 6.83
CA ASP A 158 12.26 9.33 7.95
C ASP A 158 10.82 8.82 8.07
N LYS A 159 10.11 8.68 6.94
CA LYS A 159 8.76 8.10 6.92
C LYS A 159 8.80 6.62 7.24
N ALA A 160 9.80 5.90 6.76
CA ALA A 160 10.00 4.49 7.07
C ALA A 160 10.19 4.28 8.57
N ARG A 161 11.03 5.11 9.20
CA ARG A 161 11.25 5.12 10.65
C ARG A 161 9.93 5.36 11.38
N GLU A 162 9.22 6.45 11.06
CA GLU A 162 7.95 6.81 11.71
C GLU A 162 6.93 5.66 11.64
N ARG A 163 6.77 5.04 10.46
CA ARG A 163 5.83 3.94 10.25
C ARG A 163 6.27 2.68 11.01
N LEU A 164 7.54 2.32 10.99
CA LEU A 164 8.04 1.13 11.69
C LEU A 164 8.06 1.32 13.21
N GLU A 165 8.34 2.52 13.72
CA GLU A 165 8.18 2.89 15.14
C GLU A 165 6.71 2.71 15.58
N ARG A 166 5.76 3.18 14.77
CA ARG A 166 4.33 2.93 15.03
C ARG A 166 3.97 1.45 14.95
N ALA A 167 4.59 0.69 14.05
CA ALA A 167 4.38 -0.75 13.93
C ALA A 167 4.81 -1.51 15.19
N VAL A 168 6.02 -1.24 15.71
CA VAL A 168 6.52 -1.86 16.95
C VAL A 168 5.76 -1.37 18.18
N ALA A 169 5.24 -0.13 18.17
CA ALA A 169 4.38 0.35 19.25
C ALA A 169 3.02 -0.36 19.29
N LEU A 170 2.43 -0.65 18.13
CA LEU A 170 1.16 -1.39 18.01
C LEU A 170 1.34 -2.88 18.29
N GLN A 171 2.47 -3.45 17.87
CA GLN A 171 2.76 -4.86 18.01
C GLN A 171 4.25 -5.06 18.37
N PRO A 172 4.59 -5.00 19.67
CA PRO A 172 5.98 -5.10 20.14
C PRO A 172 6.67 -6.43 19.86
N ASP A 173 5.92 -7.50 19.59
CA ASP A 173 6.45 -8.83 19.26
C ASP A 173 6.62 -9.05 17.75
N ASN A 174 6.37 -8.04 16.92
CA ASN A 174 6.53 -8.15 15.47
C ASN A 174 8.02 -8.14 15.09
N VAL A 175 8.60 -9.34 15.05
CA VAL A 175 10.02 -9.58 14.72
C VAL A 175 10.42 -8.97 13.37
N GLU A 176 9.55 -9.05 12.36
CA GLU A 176 9.81 -8.46 11.04
C GLU A 176 9.85 -6.93 11.10
N ALA A 177 8.98 -6.30 11.89
CA ALA A 177 9.02 -4.85 12.12
C ALA A 177 10.32 -4.43 12.81
N HIS A 178 10.78 -5.19 13.82
CA HIS A 178 12.08 -4.95 14.45
C HIS A 178 13.24 -5.06 13.46
N TYR A 179 13.29 -6.11 12.65
CA TYR A 179 14.34 -6.26 11.62
C TYR A 179 14.37 -5.07 10.65
N ASN A 180 13.21 -4.68 10.11
CA ASN A 180 13.14 -3.58 9.14
C ASN A 180 13.43 -2.22 9.80
N LEU A 181 13.00 -1.99 11.04
CA LEU A 181 13.33 -0.78 11.79
C LEU A 181 14.84 -0.67 12.03
N GLY A 182 15.50 -1.80 12.34
CA GLY A 182 16.96 -1.85 12.44
C GLY A 182 17.66 -1.46 11.13
N LEU A 183 17.16 -1.94 9.98
CA LEU A 183 17.69 -1.56 8.66
C LEU A 183 17.55 -0.04 8.41
N VAL A 184 16.40 0.52 8.75
CA VAL A 184 16.15 1.96 8.62
C VAL A 184 17.11 2.77 9.50
N TYR A 185 17.28 2.40 10.77
CA TYR A 185 18.23 3.10 11.65
C TYR A 185 19.68 2.98 11.17
N ALA A 186 20.08 1.82 10.65
CA ALA A 186 21.41 1.65 10.08
C ALA A 186 21.64 2.57 8.87
N ASP A 187 20.65 2.73 7.98
CA ASP A 187 20.74 3.67 6.86
C ASP A 187 20.71 5.14 7.31
N LEU A 188 20.02 5.43 8.42
CA LEU A 188 20.08 6.73 9.11
C LEU A 188 21.36 6.95 9.94
N LYS A 189 22.28 5.98 9.95
CA LYS A 189 23.53 5.98 10.74
C LYS A 189 23.35 6.02 12.26
N ASP A 190 22.15 5.71 12.76
CA ASP A 190 21.92 5.48 14.19
C ASP A 190 22.23 4.02 14.54
N ILE A 191 23.52 3.74 14.71
CA ILE A 191 24.02 2.39 15.01
C ILE A 191 23.46 1.88 16.34
N THR A 192 23.21 2.77 17.30
CA THR A 192 22.69 2.41 18.63
C THR A 192 21.29 1.80 18.50
N GLN A 193 20.37 2.48 17.81
CA GLN A 193 19.04 1.92 17.59
C GLN A 193 19.07 0.72 16.64
N ALA A 194 19.92 0.73 15.61
CA ALA A 194 20.07 -0.41 14.71
C ALA A 194 20.42 -1.70 15.46
N LYS A 195 21.41 -1.64 16.38
CA LYS A 195 21.81 -2.78 17.22
C LYS A 195 20.70 -3.24 18.16
N LYS A 196 20.00 -2.32 18.82
CA LYS A 196 18.87 -2.64 19.70
C LYS A 196 17.80 -3.44 18.97
N HIS A 197 17.42 -3.00 17.77
CA HIS A 197 16.40 -3.68 16.97
C HIS A 197 16.92 -4.98 16.35
N ALA A 198 18.20 -5.05 15.97
CA ALA A 198 18.85 -6.27 15.50
C ALA A 198 18.89 -7.35 16.58
N GLU A 199 19.19 -6.99 17.82
CA GLU A 199 19.20 -7.91 18.95
C GLU A 199 17.84 -8.61 19.11
N ILE A 200 16.75 -7.83 19.12
CA ILE A 200 15.39 -8.36 19.23
C ILE A 200 15.08 -9.30 18.05
N ALA A 201 15.40 -8.89 16.82
CA ALA A 201 15.11 -9.68 15.64
C ALA A 201 15.87 -11.02 15.64
N TYR A 202 17.16 -11.00 15.96
CA TYR A 202 18.02 -12.18 15.90
C TYR A 202 17.85 -13.11 17.10
N GLN A 203 17.53 -12.59 18.29
CA GLN A 203 17.12 -13.42 19.43
C GLN A 203 15.84 -14.21 19.12
N ALA A 204 14.92 -13.64 18.34
CA ALA A 204 13.73 -14.33 17.85
C ALA A 204 13.98 -15.24 16.62
N GLY A 205 15.24 -15.40 16.19
CA GLY A 205 15.62 -16.30 15.10
C GLY A 205 15.32 -15.76 13.70
N TYR A 206 15.19 -14.44 13.51
CA TYR A 206 14.97 -13.87 12.18
C TYR A 206 16.14 -14.21 11.23
N PRO A 207 15.88 -14.80 10.05
CA PRO A 207 16.90 -15.54 9.31
C PRO A 207 17.79 -14.67 8.41
N LEU A 208 17.44 -13.40 8.21
CA LEU A 208 18.12 -12.56 7.20
C LEU A 208 19.37 -11.87 7.78
N PRO A 209 20.56 -12.09 7.23
CA PRO A 209 21.81 -11.51 7.75
C PRO A 209 22.01 -10.04 7.34
N GLY A 210 21.14 -9.48 6.51
CA GLY A 210 21.35 -8.17 5.88
C GLY A 210 21.55 -7.02 6.88
N LEU A 211 20.79 -7.02 7.98
CA LEU A 211 20.96 -6.03 9.05
C LEU A 211 22.29 -6.18 9.78
N HIS A 212 22.66 -7.42 10.15
CA HIS A 212 23.96 -7.69 10.78
C HIS A 212 25.13 -7.22 9.91
N ASN A 213 25.11 -7.55 8.61
CA ASN A 213 26.16 -7.14 7.67
C ASN A 213 26.26 -5.62 7.56
N LYS A 214 25.11 -4.93 7.44
CA LYS A 214 25.06 -3.48 7.36
C LYS A 214 25.61 -2.80 8.62
N ILE A 215 25.30 -3.33 9.81
CA ILE A 215 25.86 -2.81 11.06
C ILE A 215 27.39 -2.99 11.09
N ALA A 216 27.89 -4.18 10.74
CA ALA A 216 29.33 -4.45 10.71
C ALA A 216 30.07 -3.52 9.75
N GLU A 217 29.51 -3.22 8.57
CA GLU A 217 30.08 -2.25 7.64
C GLU A 217 30.18 -0.84 8.24
N LEU A 218 29.19 -0.40 9.03
CA LEU A 218 29.17 0.92 9.65
C LEU A 218 30.17 1.06 10.80
N GLU A 219 30.51 -0.03 11.48
CA GLU A 219 31.47 -0.02 12.59
C GLU A 219 32.93 -0.03 12.13
N ASN A 220 33.17 -0.47 10.90
CA ASN A 220 34.51 -0.60 10.32
C ASN A 220 34.94 0.62 9.47
N ASN A 221 34.08 1.63 9.31
CA ASN A 221 34.31 2.87 8.58
C ASN A 221 34.37 4.07 9.53
#